data_AF-A0A8T4ZII0-F1
#
_entry.id   AF-A0A8T4ZII0-F1
#
_cell.length_a   1.000
_cell.length_b   1.000
_cell.length_c   1.000
_cell.angle_alpha   90.00
_cell.angle_beta   90.00
_cell.angle_gamma   90.00
#
_symmetry.space_group_name_H-M   'P 1'
#
loop_
_entity.id
_entity.type
_entity.pdbx_description
1 polymer ?
#
loop_
_entity_poly.entity_id
_entity_poly.type
_entity_poly.pdbx_seq_one_letter_code
_entity_poly.pdbx_strand_id
1 'polypeptide(L)'
;MESSRKVTFFCLRSGQRRDVTLDGKHFFLRTSVEYSNPQLTVEEVQGIIAARLLEVCGTYFADHKLEDVDEKVIGELCELLQKPPQGRIVPFLLNTDDVEPDRYSINPLKESIVSSGQSALPAASVKTEQLCIDQKFMQKYEGSLISSKEAELITRNLRICNNNYMNMVDAVKYEQLEYLSEQFGMDLHLCTLRMPQAMLSQEHSEGLLHRIIREAHRDYASIEHVYSCIGRSMKSRSTLLTVPHSSKGYGSKRAAKGKIYFDGIKLKNVRVDYETTKLYPNAIDPDDVSIAVADDHFTVEGSKLVNYAYFETPSSPQFFLYSLASPENAALWHGIGAFGASQLVKSYLTIRLAFAKGFLFKGLADEYKISSSIPLQLNLRPEYIWFHPVHRNIDASIGTVENLKDLAAIGMRLESLPIESYIRNGNNRTEPS
;
A
#
# COMPACT_ATOMS: atom_id res chain seq x y z
N MET A 1 -10.88 -4.72 -31.56
CA MET A 1 -9.90 -4.37 -30.51
C MET A 1 -10.69 -4.17 -29.23
N GLU A 2 -10.59 -5.09 -28.27
CA GLU A 2 -11.29 -4.98 -26.99
C GLU A 2 -10.76 -3.76 -26.22
N SER A 3 -11.66 -2.97 -25.61
CA SER A 3 -11.26 -1.82 -24.81
C SER A 3 -10.61 -2.30 -23.51
N SER A 4 -9.33 -1.99 -23.32
CA SER A 4 -8.61 -2.20 -22.06
C SER A 4 -9.18 -1.28 -20.97
N ARG A 5 -9.17 -1.75 -19.71
CA ARG A 5 -9.56 -0.91 -18.56
C ARG A 5 -8.64 0.31 -18.50
N LYS A 6 -9.23 1.51 -18.41
CA LYS A 6 -8.47 2.72 -18.13
C LYS A 6 -8.10 2.76 -16.65
N VAL A 7 -6.88 3.19 -16.37
CA VAL A 7 -6.36 3.32 -15.01
C VAL A 7 -6.00 4.78 -14.77
N THR A 8 -6.57 5.37 -13.72
CA THR A 8 -6.30 6.75 -13.34
C THR A 8 -5.35 6.78 -12.15
N PHE A 9 -4.19 7.40 -12.36
CA PHE A 9 -3.23 7.74 -11.32
C PHE A 9 -3.24 9.25 -11.08
N PHE A 10 -2.50 9.71 -10.09
CA PHE A 10 -2.17 11.12 -9.95
C PHE A 10 -0.67 11.30 -9.68
N CYS A 11 -0.15 12.48 -9.98
CA CYS A 11 1.17 12.93 -9.55
C CYS A 11 1.08 14.35 -9.03
N LEU A 12 1.99 14.74 -8.14
CA LEU A 12 2.17 16.14 -7.76
C LEU A 12 3.45 16.64 -8.43
N ARG A 13 3.36 17.79 -9.10
CA ARG A 13 4.53 18.51 -9.61
C ARG A 13 4.39 19.98 -9.24
N SER A 14 5.42 20.53 -8.60
CA SER A 14 5.42 21.92 -8.12
C SER A 14 4.18 22.25 -7.28
N GLY A 15 3.82 21.34 -6.36
CA GLY A 15 2.66 21.47 -5.48
C GLY A 15 1.29 21.28 -6.14
N GLN A 16 1.21 21.02 -7.45
CA GLN A 16 -0.05 20.82 -8.17
C GLN A 16 -0.29 19.34 -8.45
N ARG A 17 -1.44 18.84 -7.99
CA ARG A 17 -1.93 17.52 -8.37
C ARG A 17 -2.39 17.50 -9.82
N ARG A 18 -1.96 16.49 -10.57
CA ARG A 18 -2.42 16.19 -11.93
C ARG A 18 -2.84 14.73 -12.01
N ASP A 19 -4.05 14.48 -12.47
CA ASP A 19 -4.51 13.13 -12.73
C ASP A 19 -4.02 12.68 -14.12
N VAL A 20 -3.55 11.44 -14.22
CA VAL A 20 -3.02 10.82 -15.44
C VAL A 20 -3.82 9.55 -15.69
N THR A 21 -4.52 9.50 -16.83
CA THR A 21 -5.29 8.31 -17.22
C THR A 21 -4.54 7.56 -18.31
N LEU A 22 -4.20 6.31 -18.03
CA LEU A 22 -3.47 5.42 -18.93
C LEU A 22 -4.38 4.26 -19.36
N ASP A 23 -4.09 3.73 -20.55
CA ASP A 23 -4.78 2.55 -21.05
C ASP A 23 -4.23 1.27 -20.39
N GLY A 24 -5.06 0.23 -20.26
CA GLY A 24 -4.68 -1.01 -19.60
C GLY A 24 -3.65 -1.88 -20.34
N LYS A 25 -3.17 -1.47 -21.51
CA LYS A 25 -2.12 -2.19 -22.29
C LYS A 25 -0.70 -1.87 -21.82
N HIS A 26 -0.51 -0.83 -21.01
CA HIS A 26 0.78 -0.59 -20.36
C HIS A 26 1.12 -1.74 -19.40
N PHE A 27 2.42 -1.97 -19.20
CA PHE A 27 2.91 -2.90 -18.19
C PHE A 27 3.09 -2.14 -16.87
N PHE A 28 2.16 -2.28 -15.94
CA PHE A 28 2.19 -1.58 -14.67
C PHE A 28 3.10 -2.28 -13.65
N LEU A 29 4.14 -1.58 -13.21
CA LEU A 29 5.05 -2.03 -12.16
C LEU A 29 4.69 -1.33 -10.85
N ARG A 30 4.06 -2.05 -9.93
CA ARG A 30 3.78 -1.54 -8.59
C ARG A 30 5.05 -1.57 -7.76
N THR A 31 5.41 -0.44 -7.16
CA THR A 31 6.29 -0.38 -6.01
C THR A 31 5.48 -0.10 -4.74
N SER A 32 5.81 -0.80 -3.65
CA SER A 32 4.98 -0.88 -2.44
C SER A 32 5.48 0.05 -1.36
N VAL A 33 4.60 0.76 -0.68
CA VAL A 33 5.00 1.86 0.20
C VAL A 33 3.82 2.14 1.12
N GLU A 34 3.98 1.91 2.42
CA GLU A 34 2.90 2.01 3.40
C GLU A 34 2.71 3.48 3.84
N TYR A 35 1.89 4.19 3.05
CA TYR A 35 1.89 5.66 2.92
C TYR A 35 0.95 6.44 3.82
N SER A 36 0.88 6.09 5.09
CA SER A 36 0.24 7.00 6.04
C SER A 36 1.26 7.88 6.79
N ASN A 37 2.56 7.56 6.72
CA ASN A 37 3.63 8.40 7.25
C ASN A 37 4.00 9.54 6.28
N PRO A 38 4.11 10.81 6.71
CA PRO A 38 4.49 11.94 5.85
C PRO A 38 5.94 11.88 5.34
N GLN A 39 6.83 11.15 6.01
CA GLN A 39 8.25 11.08 5.64
C GLN A 39 8.52 9.93 4.66
N LEU A 40 9.39 10.17 3.66
CA LEU A 40 10.01 9.10 2.87
C LEU A 40 11.11 8.39 3.66
N THR A 41 10.97 7.09 3.86
CA THR A 41 12.03 6.30 4.49
C THR A 41 13.13 5.91 3.50
N VAL A 42 14.28 5.47 4.02
CA VAL A 42 15.38 4.92 3.23
C VAL A 42 14.91 3.75 2.35
N GLU A 43 14.10 2.85 2.91
CA GLU A 43 13.53 1.71 2.19
C GLU A 43 12.61 2.15 1.04
N GLU A 44 11.73 3.13 1.27
CA GLU A 44 10.81 3.64 0.25
C GLU A 44 11.57 4.22 -0.95
N VAL A 45 12.61 5.03 -0.70
CA VAL A 45 13.44 5.63 -1.75
C VAL A 45 14.18 4.56 -2.56
N GLN A 46 14.73 3.55 -1.89
CA GLN A 46 15.37 2.42 -2.57
C GLN A 46 14.40 1.70 -3.50
N GLY A 47 13.17 1.45 -3.05
CA GLY A 47 12.10 0.86 -3.85
C GLY A 47 11.70 1.67 -5.08
N ILE A 48 11.69 2.99 -4.96
CA ILE A 48 11.41 3.90 -6.07
C ILE A 48 12.54 3.87 -7.10
N ILE A 49 13.79 3.92 -6.66
CA ILE A 49 14.97 3.81 -7.53
C ILE A 49 14.96 2.47 -8.26
N ALA A 50 14.68 1.36 -7.56
CA ALA A 50 14.55 0.04 -8.15
C ALA A 50 13.51 0.01 -9.29
N ALA A 51 12.35 0.61 -9.04
CA ALA A 51 11.28 0.68 -10.04
C ALA A 51 11.66 1.55 -11.24
N ARG A 52 12.39 2.65 -11.03
CA ARG A 52 12.92 3.48 -12.12
C ARG A 52 13.94 2.72 -12.97
N LEU A 53 14.89 2.01 -12.34
CA LEU A 53 15.87 1.20 -13.05
C LEU A 53 15.21 0.09 -13.87
N LEU A 54 14.23 -0.61 -13.31
CA LEU A 54 13.46 -1.64 -14.03
C LEU A 54 12.68 -1.07 -15.22
N GLU A 55 12.06 0.11 -15.06
CA GLU A 55 11.33 0.76 -16.16
C GLU A 55 12.27 1.13 -17.30
N VAL A 56 13.39 1.80 -17.01
CA VAL A 56 14.30 2.29 -18.04
C VAL A 56 14.97 1.13 -18.75
N CYS A 57 15.55 0.19 -18.00
CA CYS A 57 16.20 -0.99 -18.58
C CYS A 57 15.19 -1.85 -19.37
N GLY A 58 14.03 -2.13 -18.78
CA GLY A 58 13.02 -2.96 -19.42
C GLY A 58 12.46 -2.32 -20.70
N THR A 59 12.26 -1.00 -20.71
CA THR A 59 11.84 -0.27 -21.91
C THR A 59 12.94 -0.24 -22.96
N TYR A 60 14.17 0.08 -22.57
CA TYR A 60 15.31 0.16 -23.47
C TYR A 60 15.56 -1.18 -24.20
N PHE A 61 15.68 -2.27 -23.46
CA PHE A 61 15.95 -3.60 -24.03
C PHE A 61 14.75 -4.20 -24.77
N ALA A 62 13.53 -3.73 -24.49
CA ALA A 62 12.36 -4.09 -25.31
C ALA A 62 12.44 -3.52 -26.74
N ASP A 63 13.16 -2.41 -26.93
CA ASP A 63 13.32 -1.74 -28.22
C ASP A 63 14.67 -2.08 -28.91
N HIS A 64 15.72 -2.36 -28.14
CA HIS A 64 17.09 -2.57 -28.66
C HIS A 64 17.56 -4.03 -28.62
N LYS A 65 16.72 -4.97 -28.16
CA LYS A 65 17.06 -6.36 -27.81
C LYS A 65 18.05 -6.47 -26.65
N LEU A 66 18.06 -7.63 -26.00
CA LEU A 66 18.96 -7.92 -24.90
C LEU A 66 20.35 -8.27 -25.45
N GLU A 67 21.27 -7.31 -25.41
CA GLU A 67 22.68 -7.45 -25.84
C GLU A 67 23.62 -7.11 -24.66
N ASP A 68 24.93 -7.27 -24.87
CA ASP A 68 25.93 -6.94 -23.85
C ASP A 68 25.89 -5.44 -23.53
N VAL A 69 25.95 -5.12 -22.23
CA VAL A 69 25.88 -3.74 -21.73
C VAL A 69 27.29 -3.14 -21.73
N ASP A 70 27.54 -2.19 -22.62
CA ASP A 70 28.77 -1.40 -22.66
C ASP A 70 28.59 0.00 -22.03
N GLU A 71 29.67 0.80 -22.00
CA GLU A 71 29.64 2.15 -21.44
C GLU A 71 28.67 3.09 -22.17
N LYS A 72 28.47 2.87 -23.48
CA LYS A 72 27.54 3.68 -24.27
C LYS A 72 26.10 3.39 -23.85
N VAL A 73 25.74 2.12 -23.73
CA VAL A 73 24.42 1.70 -23.23
C VAL A 73 24.17 2.26 -21.83
N ILE A 74 25.15 2.19 -20.93
CA ILE A 74 25.03 2.78 -19.59
C ILE A 74 24.77 4.29 -19.66
N GLY A 75 25.51 5.02 -20.51
CA GLY A 75 25.29 6.44 -20.72
C GLY A 75 23.87 6.76 -21.18
N GLU A 76 23.34 6.01 -22.15
CA GLU A 76 21.97 6.17 -22.66
C GLU A 76 20.92 5.87 -21.57
N LEU A 77 21.11 4.81 -20.78
CA LEU A 77 20.22 4.49 -19.64
C LEU A 77 20.25 5.61 -18.59
N CYS A 78 21.41 6.17 -18.28
CA CYS A 78 21.53 7.30 -17.35
C CYS A 78 20.79 8.56 -17.87
N GLU A 79 20.86 8.87 -19.16
CA GLU A 79 20.09 9.97 -19.75
C GLU A 79 18.58 9.72 -19.72
N LEU A 80 18.15 8.46 -19.87
CA LEU A 80 16.73 8.08 -19.76
C LEU A 80 16.23 8.18 -18.31
N LEU A 81 17.05 7.83 -17.32
CA LEU A 81 16.69 7.94 -15.90
C LEU A 81 16.46 9.39 -15.45
N GLN A 82 17.08 10.37 -16.09
CA GLN A 82 16.85 11.80 -15.84
C GLN A 82 15.47 12.29 -16.31
N LYS A 83 14.78 11.50 -17.14
CA LYS A 83 13.48 11.85 -17.70
C LYS A 83 12.35 11.17 -16.92
N PRO A 84 11.14 11.76 -16.92
CA PRO A 84 9.96 11.09 -16.39
C PRO A 84 9.74 9.73 -17.07
N PRO A 85 9.10 8.74 -16.40
CA PRO A 85 8.71 7.48 -17.04
C PRO A 85 7.85 7.75 -18.29
N GLN A 86 8.28 7.23 -19.45
CA GLN A 86 7.62 7.45 -20.75
C GLN A 86 7.45 6.16 -21.56
N GLY A 87 7.92 5.02 -21.04
CA GLY A 87 7.96 3.75 -21.74
C GLY A 87 6.66 2.93 -21.69
N ARG A 88 6.80 1.68 -22.18
CA ARG A 88 5.74 0.65 -22.08
C ARG A 88 5.53 0.20 -20.63
N ILE A 89 6.59 0.24 -19.84
CA ILE A 89 6.54 -0.07 -18.41
C ILE A 89 6.20 1.22 -17.66
N VAL A 90 5.18 1.18 -16.81
CA VAL A 90 4.73 2.31 -16.01
C VAL A 90 4.88 1.97 -14.54
N PRO A 91 5.96 2.44 -13.88
CA PRO A 91 6.13 2.32 -12.45
C PRO A 91 5.14 3.24 -11.73
N PHE A 92 4.51 2.71 -10.69
CA PHE A 92 3.58 3.48 -9.87
C PHE A 92 3.66 3.09 -8.40
N LEU A 93 3.28 4.04 -7.57
CA LEU A 93 3.16 3.94 -6.13
C LEU A 93 1.74 3.50 -5.75
N LEU A 94 1.59 2.41 -4.99
CA LEU A 94 0.29 2.06 -4.39
C LEU A 94 0.21 2.62 -2.97
N ASN A 95 -0.59 3.67 -2.79
CA ASN A 95 -0.83 4.31 -1.50
C ASN A 95 -2.05 3.71 -0.79
N THR A 96 -1.81 2.99 0.30
CA THR A 96 -2.84 2.38 1.14
C THR A 96 -3.43 3.39 2.12
N ASP A 97 -4.61 3.92 1.85
CA ASP A 97 -5.23 5.01 2.63
C ASP A 97 -6.18 4.53 3.74
N ASP A 98 -6.31 3.22 3.91
CA ASP A 98 -7.19 2.56 4.89
C ASP A 98 -6.48 2.02 6.13
N VAL A 99 -5.19 2.35 6.29
CA VAL A 99 -4.36 2.01 7.44
C VAL A 99 -4.30 3.17 8.43
N GLU A 100 -3.86 2.91 9.65
CA GLU A 100 -3.68 3.93 10.68
C GLU A 100 -2.58 4.94 10.28
N PRO A 101 -2.76 6.25 10.55
CA PRO A 101 -1.78 7.29 10.21
C PRO A 101 -0.40 7.11 10.87
N ASP A 102 -0.36 6.56 12.07
CA ASP A 102 0.84 6.38 12.89
C ASP A 102 1.22 4.91 13.08
N ARG A 103 0.88 4.07 12.09
CA ARG A 103 0.96 2.60 12.16
C ARG A 103 2.27 2.03 12.73
N TYR A 104 3.42 2.59 12.35
CA TYR A 104 4.75 2.12 12.78
C TYR A 104 5.45 3.03 13.79
N SER A 105 4.72 3.92 14.48
CA SER A 105 5.27 4.77 15.56
C SER A 105 6.44 5.69 15.17
N ILE A 106 6.75 5.81 13.87
CA ILE A 106 7.75 6.73 13.31
C ILE A 106 7.14 8.05 12.83
N ASN A 107 5.82 8.20 12.97
CA ASN A 107 5.13 9.39 12.49
C ASN A 107 5.37 10.57 13.45
N PRO A 108 5.96 11.69 12.98
CA PRO A 108 6.30 12.84 13.83
C PRO A 108 5.06 13.61 14.30
N LEU A 109 3.86 13.20 13.88
CA LEU A 109 2.58 13.77 14.30
C LEU A 109 1.85 12.91 15.34
N LYS A 110 2.44 11.79 15.78
CA LYS A 110 1.75 10.76 16.60
C LYS A 110 1.03 11.33 17.83
N GLU A 111 1.66 12.20 18.61
CA GLU A 111 1.04 12.77 19.82
C GLU A 111 -0.20 13.61 19.45
N SER A 112 -0.10 14.44 18.41
CA SER A 112 -1.21 15.27 17.95
C SER A 112 -2.36 14.48 17.31
N ILE A 113 -2.05 13.37 16.63
CA ILE A 113 -3.04 12.43 16.08
C ILE A 113 -3.83 11.77 17.21
N VAL A 114 -3.15 11.35 18.28
CA VAL A 114 -3.80 10.76 19.46
C VAL A 114 -4.62 11.82 20.20
N SER A 115 -4.04 13.00 20.49
CA SER A 115 -4.71 14.03 21.27
C SER A 115 -5.91 14.67 20.57
N SER A 116 -5.93 14.67 19.23
CA SER A 116 -7.09 15.09 18.44
C SER A 116 -8.19 14.01 18.31
N GLY A 117 -7.97 12.82 18.88
CA GLY A 117 -8.93 11.72 18.84
C GLY A 117 -8.97 10.99 17.49
N GLN A 118 -7.96 11.17 16.65
CA GLN A 118 -7.94 10.67 15.27
C GLN A 118 -7.12 9.38 15.08
N SER A 119 -6.48 8.85 16.13
CA SER A 119 -5.53 7.73 16.00
C SER A 119 -6.14 6.39 15.61
N ALA A 120 -7.46 6.22 15.74
CA ALA A 120 -8.17 5.02 15.27
C ALA A 120 -8.92 5.23 13.94
N LEU A 121 -8.82 6.41 13.32
CA LEU A 121 -9.40 6.68 12.01
C LEU A 121 -8.53 6.09 10.90
N PRO A 122 -9.11 5.65 9.76
CA PRO A 122 -8.31 5.38 8.58
C PRO A 122 -7.64 6.67 8.11
N ALA A 123 -6.41 6.60 7.59
CA ALA A 123 -5.65 7.78 7.18
C ALA A 123 -6.40 8.68 6.19
N ALA A 124 -7.23 8.11 5.31
CA ALA A 124 -8.13 8.84 4.41
C ALA A 124 -9.11 9.81 5.11
N SER A 125 -9.49 9.51 6.35
CA SER A 125 -10.46 10.29 7.13
C SER A 125 -9.81 11.30 8.07
N VAL A 126 -8.49 11.23 8.28
CA VAL A 126 -7.76 12.12 9.17
C VAL A 126 -7.72 13.55 8.61
N LYS A 127 -7.91 14.51 9.51
CA LYS A 127 -7.91 15.95 9.28
C LYS A 127 -6.61 16.54 9.80
N THR A 128 -6.04 17.51 9.09
CA THR A 128 -4.77 18.16 9.47
C THR A 128 -4.95 19.24 10.53
N GLU A 129 -6.17 19.74 10.71
CA GLU A 129 -6.52 20.63 11.80
C GLU A 129 -6.16 19.98 13.13
N GLN A 130 -5.56 20.76 14.04
CA GLN A 130 -5.04 20.30 15.34
C GLN A 130 -3.82 19.38 15.28
N LEU A 131 -3.35 18.97 14.10
CA LEU A 131 -2.11 18.21 13.99
C LEU A 131 -0.90 19.15 14.04
N CYS A 132 0.15 18.71 14.73
CA CYS A 132 1.40 19.43 14.85
C CYS A 132 2.56 18.45 15.09
N ILE A 133 3.78 18.94 14.89
CA ILE A 133 4.99 18.18 15.20
C ILE A 133 5.05 17.90 16.70
N ASP A 134 5.14 16.62 17.05
CA ASP A 134 5.40 16.12 18.40
C ASP A 134 6.80 16.56 18.84
N GLN A 135 6.85 17.47 19.82
CA GLN A 135 8.10 18.04 20.31
C GLN A 135 8.95 17.01 21.06
N LYS A 136 8.33 16.02 21.72
CA LYS A 136 9.06 14.94 22.39
C LYS A 136 9.67 14.00 21.35
N PHE A 137 8.95 13.73 20.26
CA PHE A 137 9.48 12.98 19.13
C PHE A 137 10.70 13.69 18.53
N MET A 138 10.61 14.99 18.29
CA MET A 138 11.75 15.78 17.80
C MET A 138 12.94 15.72 18.74
N GLN A 139 12.75 15.99 20.03
CA GLN A 139 13.83 15.96 21.02
C GLN A 139 14.51 14.60 21.10
N LYS A 140 13.76 13.52 20.86
CA LYS A 140 14.26 12.15 20.97
C LYS A 140 14.93 11.64 19.70
N TYR A 141 14.44 12.02 18.52
CA TYR A 141 14.82 11.39 17.25
C TYR A 141 15.35 12.33 16.18
N GLU A 142 15.63 13.59 16.53
CA GLU A 142 16.31 14.51 15.62
C GLU A 142 17.65 13.92 15.16
N GLY A 143 17.84 13.87 13.84
CA GLY A 143 19.01 13.26 13.19
C GLY A 143 18.92 11.75 13.00
N SER A 144 17.99 11.04 13.67
CA SER A 144 17.87 9.58 13.55
C SER A 144 16.61 9.06 12.86
N LEU A 145 15.47 9.71 13.07
CA LEU A 145 14.22 9.43 12.33
C LEU A 145 13.70 10.66 11.58
N ILE A 146 14.06 11.87 12.01
CA ILE A 146 13.58 13.11 11.43
C ILE A 146 14.66 14.18 11.47
N SER A 147 14.74 15.02 10.43
CA SER A 147 15.53 16.24 10.43
C SER A 147 14.66 17.47 10.73
N SER A 148 15.27 18.57 11.20
CA SER A 148 14.55 19.83 11.44
C SER A 148 13.93 20.37 10.14
N LYS A 149 14.62 20.22 9.00
CA LYS A 149 14.12 20.59 7.66
C LYS A 149 12.83 19.82 7.29
N GLU A 150 12.75 18.54 7.63
CA GLU A 150 11.54 17.74 7.40
C GLU A 150 10.39 18.15 8.32
N ALA A 151 10.68 18.43 9.59
CA ALA A 151 9.67 18.93 10.52
C ALA A 151 9.07 20.27 10.03
N GLU A 152 9.88 21.17 9.49
CA GLU A 152 9.45 22.42 8.86
C GLU A 152 8.60 22.17 7.61
N LEU A 153 9.05 21.26 6.73
CA LEU A 153 8.32 20.87 5.52
C LEU A 153 6.92 20.33 5.85
N ILE A 154 6.82 19.43 6.83
CA ILE A 154 5.56 18.87 7.32
C ILE A 154 4.69 19.97 7.92
N THR A 155 5.25 20.82 8.79
CA THR A 155 4.52 21.94 9.43
C THR A 155 3.94 22.90 8.40
N ARG A 156 4.68 23.21 7.32
CA ARG A 156 4.18 24.04 6.23
C ARG A 156 3.02 23.37 5.51
N ASN A 157 3.15 22.09 5.15
CA ASN A 157 2.13 21.36 4.40
C ASN A 157 0.85 21.11 5.22
N LEU A 158 0.95 20.94 6.54
CA LEU A 158 -0.21 20.89 7.44
C LEU A 158 -1.14 22.10 7.29
N ARG A 159 -0.59 23.28 6.99
CA ARG A 159 -1.34 24.55 6.87
C ARG A 159 -2.00 24.76 5.50
N ILE A 160 -1.48 24.15 4.43
CA ILE A 160 -1.88 24.48 3.05
C ILE A 160 -2.67 23.36 2.34
N CYS A 161 -2.74 22.16 2.93
CA CYS A 161 -3.39 21.00 2.30
C CYS A 161 -4.89 20.85 2.61
N ASN A 162 -5.61 21.96 2.81
CA ASN A 162 -7.08 22.01 2.92
C ASN A 162 -7.70 20.99 3.90
N ASN A 163 -7.10 20.85 5.07
CA ASN A 163 -7.59 19.95 6.12
C ASN A 163 -7.68 18.46 5.70
N ASN A 164 -6.82 18.01 4.79
CA ASN A 164 -6.78 16.62 4.33
C ASN A 164 -5.40 15.99 4.58
N TYR A 165 -5.36 14.99 5.46
CA TYR A 165 -4.12 14.35 5.88
C TYR A 165 -3.39 13.65 4.72
N MET A 166 -4.11 12.88 3.91
CA MET A 166 -3.49 12.17 2.79
C MET A 166 -2.93 13.13 1.73
N ASN A 167 -3.59 14.27 1.49
CA ASN A 167 -3.05 15.30 0.60
C ASN A 167 -1.79 15.96 1.18
N MET A 168 -1.72 16.13 2.51
CA MET A 168 -0.51 16.60 3.19
C MET A 168 0.64 15.59 3.06
N VAL A 169 0.37 14.31 3.33
CA VAL A 169 1.36 13.23 3.15
C VAL A 169 1.87 13.20 1.72
N ASP A 170 0.97 13.19 0.73
CA ASP A 170 1.37 13.21 -0.68
C ASP A 170 2.20 14.45 -1.01
N ALA A 171 1.80 15.65 -0.57
CA ALA A 171 2.56 16.87 -0.83
C ALA A 171 3.97 16.81 -0.26
N VAL A 172 4.12 16.44 1.02
CA VAL A 172 5.45 16.30 1.66
C VAL A 172 6.31 15.29 0.90
N LYS A 173 5.78 14.12 0.57
CA LYS A 173 6.54 13.07 -0.10
C LYS A 173 6.96 13.48 -1.51
N TYR A 174 6.08 14.11 -2.29
CA TYR A 174 6.45 14.57 -3.63
C TYR A 174 7.50 15.68 -3.59
N GLU A 175 7.45 16.59 -2.61
CA GLU A 175 8.53 17.58 -2.43
C GLU A 175 9.86 16.94 -2.02
N GLN A 176 9.83 15.89 -1.19
CA GLN A 176 11.03 15.11 -0.89
C GLN A 176 11.56 14.38 -2.13
N LEU A 177 10.68 13.79 -2.96
CA LEU A 177 11.08 13.17 -4.23
C LEU A 177 11.69 14.17 -5.21
N GLU A 178 11.20 15.40 -5.24
CA GLU A 178 11.77 16.47 -6.08
C GLU A 178 13.21 16.76 -5.69
N TYR A 179 13.45 16.98 -4.39
CA TYR A 179 14.80 17.17 -3.86
C TYR A 179 15.71 15.96 -4.13
N LEU A 180 15.24 14.74 -3.88
CA LEU A 180 16.02 13.52 -4.09
C LEU A 180 16.31 13.28 -5.57
N SER A 181 15.40 13.67 -6.47
CA SER A 181 15.61 13.53 -7.91
C SER A 181 16.83 14.34 -8.37
N GLU A 182 17.01 15.55 -7.84
CA GLU A 182 18.19 16.37 -8.08
C GLU A 182 19.48 15.73 -7.52
N GLN A 183 19.41 15.18 -6.30
CA GLN A 183 20.58 14.59 -5.64
C GLN A 183 21.06 13.30 -6.33
N PHE A 184 20.13 12.45 -6.78
CA PHE A 184 20.46 11.21 -7.47
C PHE A 184 20.69 11.39 -8.98
N GLY A 185 20.31 12.54 -9.55
CA GLY A 185 20.35 12.75 -11.00
C GLY A 185 19.38 11.84 -11.76
N MET A 186 18.24 11.51 -11.14
CA MET A 186 17.21 10.60 -11.66
C MET A 186 15.83 11.21 -11.38
N ASP A 187 14.90 11.22 -12.34
CA ASP A 187 13.51 11.62 -12.04
C ASP A 187 12.82 10.50 -11.24
N LEU A 188 12.66 10.72 -9.93
CA LEU A 188 12.04 9.78 -8.99
C LEU A 188 10.53 10.00 -8.84
N HIS A 189 9.93 10.96 -9.57
CA HIS A 189 8.50 11.24 -9.47
C HIS A 189 7.68 10.17 -10.17
N LEU A 190 7.21 9.21 -9.39
CA LEU A 190 6.28 8.18 -9.85
C LEU A 190 4.84 8.65 -9.73
N CYS A 191 3.97 8.13 -10.59
CA CYS A 191 2.52 8.29 -10.42
C CYS A 191 2.03 7.46 -9.23
N THR A 192 0.98 7.91 -8.56
CA THR A 192 0.38 7.27 -7.39
C THR A 192 -1.05 6.82 -7.65
N LEU A 193 -1.40 5.66 -7.12
CA LEU A 193 -2.77 5.14 -7.01
C LEU A 193 -3.14 5.05 -5.53
N ARG A 194 -4.16 5.82 -5.10
CA ARG A 194 -4.66 5.79 -3.72
C ARG A 194 -5.83 4.82 -3.59
N MET A 195 -5.70 3.82 -2.72
CA MET A 195 -6.70 2.77 -2.50
C MET A 195 -6.68 2.31 -1.04
N PRO A 196 -7.77 1.70 -0.54
CA PRO A 196 -9.06 1.51 -1.19
C PRO A 196 -10.09 2.63 -0.94
N GLN A 197 -9.96 3.47 0.10
CA GLN A 197 -11.03 4.37 0.53
C GLN A 197 -11.33 5.45 -0.50
N ALA A 198 -10.30 6.09 -1.05
CA ALA A 198 -10.47 7.09 -2.09
C ALA A 198 -11.24 6.53 -3.30
N MET A 199 -10.90 5.32 -3.74
CA MET A 199 -11.60 4.65 -4.85
C MET A 199 -13.03 4.27 -4.47
N LEU A 200 -13.25 3.66 -3.30
CA LEU A 200 -14.58 3.32 -2.79
C LEU A 200 -15.50 4.54 -2.68
N SER A 201 -14.98 5.71 -2.29
CA SER A 201 -15.75 6.94 -2.18
C SER A 201 -16.16 7.55 -3.54
N GLN A 202 -15.49 7.15 -4.63
CA GLN A 202 -15.71 7.67 -5.98
C GLN A 202 -16.48 6.68 -6.87
N GLU A 203 -16.37 5.38 -6.58
CA GLU A 203 -17.11 4.34 -7.28
C GLU A 203 -18.60 4.35 -6.93
N HIS A 204 -19.44 4.07 -7.93
CA HIS A 204 -20.84 3.71 -7.69
C HIS A 204 -20.93 2.31 -7.02
N SER A 205 -22.12 1.93 -6.52
CA SER A 205 -22.33 0.63 -5.87
C SER A 205 -22.02 -0.57 -6.79
N GLU A 206 -22.21 -0.42 -8.10
CA GLU A 206 -21.77 -1.39 -9.12
C GLU A 206 -20.28 -1.29 -9.51
N GLY A 207 -19.47 -0.54 -8.77
CA GLY A 207 -18.04 -0.42 -9.00
C GLY A 207 -17.28 -1.70 -8.65
N LEU A 208 -16.05 -1.81 -9.14
CA LEU A 208 -15.24 -3.02 -9.01
C LEU A 208 -14.94 -3.37 -7.55
N LEU A 209 -14.51 -2.42 -6.73
CA LEU A 209 -14.19 -2.69 -5.33
C LEU A 209 -15.44 -3.05 -4.55
N HIS A 210 -16.56 -2.37 -4.81
CA HIS A 210 -17.84 -2.72 -4.22
C HIS A 210 -18.26 -4.15 -4.59
N ARG A 211 -18.12 -4.54 -5.86
CA ARG A 211 -18.45 -5.90 -6.31
C ARG A 211 -17.54 -6.96 -5.68
N ILE A 212 -16.24 -6.71 -5.55
CA ILE A 212 -15.31 -7.62 -4.84
C ILE A 212 -15.77 -7.83 -3.40
N ILE A 213 -16.15 -6.76 -2.68
CA ILE A 213 -16.63 -6.86 -1.30
C ILE A 213 -17.93 -7.66 -1.23
N ARG A 214 -18.90 -7.40 -2.12
CA ARG A 214 -20.17 -8.13 -2.19
C ARG A 214 -19.96 -9.61 -2.40
N GLU A 215 -19.16 -9.98 -3.39
CA GLU A 215 -18.87 -11.38 -3.70
C GLU A 215 -18.09 -12.07 -2.58
N ALA A 216 -17.16 -11.37 -1.92
CA ALA A 216 -16.42 -11.91 -0.77
C ALA A 216 -17.33 -12.22 0.44
N HIS A 217 -18.48 -11.55 0.56
CA HIS A 217 -19.42 -11.70 1.68
C HIS A 217 -20.74 -12.40 1.33
N ARG A 218 -20.88 -12.88 0.09
CA ARG A 218 -22.15 -13.39 -0.45
C ARG A 218 -22.81 -14.46 0.43
N ASP A 219 -22.02 -15.44 0.87
CA ASP A 219 -22.46 -16.59 1.64
C ASP A 219 -21.30 -17.22 2.43
N TYR A 220 -21.59 -18.24 3.22
CA TYR A 220 -20.60 -19.01 3.98
C TYR A 220 -19.46 -19.54 3.11
N ALA A 221 -19.79 -20.13 1.95
CA ALA A 221 -18.80 -20.75 1.06
C ALA A 221 -17.83 -19.71 0.47
N SER A 222 -18.34 -18.52 0.14
CA SER A 222 -17.54 -17.42 -0.39
C SER A 222 -16.52 -16.92 0.64
N ILE A 223 -16.95 -16.74 1.90
CA ILE A 223 -16.05 -16.36 3.00
C ILE A 223 -15.04 -17.47 3.29
N GLU A 224 -15.48 -18.74 3.32
CA GLU A 224 -14.60 -19.89 3.52
C GLU A 224 -13.53 -20.01 2.43
N HIS A 225 -13.90 -19.78 1.17
CA HIS A 225 -12.95 -19.78 0.05
C HIS A 225 -11.91 -18.68 0.19
N VAL A 226 -12.31 -17.44 0.52
CA VAL A 226 -11.36 -16.35 0.78
C VAL A 226 -10.46 -16.68 1.98
N TYR A 227 -11.04 -17.21 3.07
CA TYR A 227 -10.29 -17.65 4.25
C TYR A 227 -9.22 -18.69 3.91
N SER A 228 -9.56 -19.68 3.08
CA SER A 228 -8.60 -20.70 2.65
C SER A 228 -7.41 -20.10 1.90
N CYS A 229 -7.65 -19.09 1.05
CA CYS A 229 -6.60 -18.39 0.30
C CYS A 229 -5.63 -17.63 1.23
N ILE A 230 -6.11 -17.16 2.37
CA ILE A 230 -5.29 -16.43 3.36
C ILE A 230 -4.84 -17.31 4.54
N GLY A 231 -5.07 -18.63 4.47
CA GLY A 231 -4.66 -19.60 5.50
C GLY A 231 -5.41 -19.45 6.81
N ARG A 232 -6.67 -19.06 6.76
CA ARG A 232 -7.58 -18.97 7.91
C ARG A 232 -8.64 -20.07 7.82
N SER A 233 -9.23 -20.43 8.96
CA SER A 233 -10.32 -21.40 9.05
C SER A 233 -11.60 -20.73 9.54
N MET A 234 -12.75 -21.32 9.21
CA MET A 234 -14.06 -20.89 9.70
C MET A 234 -14.33 -21.27 11.17
N LYS A 235 -13.33 -21.75 11.91
CA LYS A 235 -13.51 -22.16 13.32
C LYS A 235 -13.75 -20.97 14.25
N SER A 236 -12.88 -19.95 14.18
CA SER A 236 -12.97 -18.77 15.05
C SER A 236 -13.91 -17.69 14.50
N ARG A 237 -14.06 -17.60 13.17
CA ARG A 237 -14.88 -16.59 12.47
C ARG A 237 -14.53 -15.16 12.88
N SER A 238 -13.25 -14.92 13.16
CA SER A 238 -12.77 -13.66 13.73
C SER A 238 -12.03 -12.75 12.75
N THR A 239 -11.69 -13.25 11.55
CA THR A 239 -10.98 -12.47 10.54
C THR A 239 -11.97 -11.69 9.68
N LEU A 240 -12.04 -10.39 9.89
CA LEU A 240 -12.86 -9.51 9.08
C LEU A 240 -12.26 -9.36 7.67
N LEU A 241 -13.02 -9.72 6.63
CA LEU A 241 -12.62 -9.53 5.23
C LEU A 241 -12.65 -8.05 4.82
N THR A 242 -13.58 -7.30 5.40
CA THR A 242 -13.53 -5.84 5.46
C THR A 242 -13.81 -5.41 6.89
N VAL A 243 -13.15 -4.34 7.36
CA VAL A 243 -13.31 -3.79 8.71
C VAL A 243 -14.32 -2.64 8.66
N PRO A 244 -15.57 -2.83 9.13
CA PRO A 244 -16.57 -1.77 9.10
C PRO A 244 -16.15 -0.57 9.95
N HIS A 245 -16.39 0.64 9.46
CA HIS A 245 -16.15 1.84 10.23
C HIS A 245 -17.30 2.08 11.19
N SER A 246 -17.00 2.56 12.38
CA SER A 246 -18.02 2.89 13.37
C SER A 246 -18.67 4.26 13.07
N SER A 247 -19.79 4.58 13.73
CA SER A 247 -20.41 5.91 13.60
C SER A 247 -19.54 7.04 14.15
N LYS A 248 -18.55 6.69 14.99
CA LYS A 248 -17.50 7.61 15.49
C LYS A 248 -16.34 7.78 14.49
N GLY A 249 -16.39 7.08 13.35
CA GLY A 249 -15.38 7.13 12.28
C GLY A 249 -14.21 6.16 12.44
N TYR A 250 -14.16 5.37 13.52
CA TYR A 250 -13.07 4.41 13.74
C TYR A 250 -13.00 3.39 12.61
N GLY A 251 -11.80 3.17 12.07
CA GLY A 251 -11.52 2.24 10.96
C GLY A 251 -10.20 1.50 11.11
N SER A 252 -9.53 1.61 12.27
CA SER A 252 -8.29 0.91 12.59
C SER A 252 -8.46 -0.60 12.51
N LYS A 253 -7.72 -1.24 11.61
CA LYS A 253 -7.69 -2.70 11.47
C LYS A 253 -7.04 -3.36 12.68
N ARG A 254 -6.18 -2.64 13.40
CA ARG A 254 -5.49 -3.14 14.59
C ARG A 254 -6.40 -3.13 15.83
N ALA A 255 -7.16 -2.05 16.01
CA ALA A 255 -8.09 -1.87 17.13
C ALA A 255 -9.37 -2.70 16.99
N ALA A 256 -9.79 -3.01 15.76
CA ALA A 256 -11.00 -3.79 15.51
C ALA A 256 -10.85 -5.28 15.88
N LYS A 257 -11.78 -5.80 16.67
CA LYS A 257 -12.04 -7.23 16.89
C LYS A 257 -13.39 -7.57 16.29
N GLY A 258 -13.41 -8.63 15.47
CA GLY A 258 -14.59 -9.01 14.73
C GLY A 258 -15.09 -10.41 15.07
N LYS A 259 -16.39 -10.62 14.90
CA LYS A 259 -16.97 -11.97 14.86
C LYS A 259 -18.09 -12.07 13.83
N ILE A 260 -17.98 -13.06 12.95
CA ILE A 260 -18.91 -13.30 11.85
C ILE A 260 -19.94 -14.36 12.25
N TYR A 261 -21.22 -14.07 12.03
CA TYR A 261 -22.34 -14.94 12.36
C TYR A 261 -23.15 -15.30 11.12
N PHE A 262 -23.53 -16.57 11.03
CA PHE A 262 -24.31 -17.11 9.93
C PHE A 262 -25.66 -17.64 10.45
N ASP A 263 -26.65 -17.60 9.56
CA ASP A 263 -27.92 -18.30 9.68
C ASP A 263 -28.01 -19.29 8.52
N GLY A 264 -27.76 -20.57 8.80
CA GLY A 264 -27.44 -21.56 7.77
C GLY A 264 -26.23 -21.12 6.94
N ILE A 265 -26.43 -20.96 5.63
CA ILE A 265 -25.40 -20.48 4.68
C ILE A 265 -25.36 -18.96 4.54
N LYS A 266 -26.37 -18.25 5.05
CA LYS A 266 -26.52 -16.80 4.87
C LYS A 266 -25.70 -16.06 5.92
N LEU A 267 -24.95 -15.04 5.49
CA LEU A 267 -24.32 -14.11 6.41
C LEU A 267 -25.40 -13.35 7.18
N LYS A 268 -25.49 -13.57 8.50
CA LYS A 268 -26.50 -12.94 9.35
C LYS A 268 -26.06 -11.56 9.79
N ASN A 269 -24.88 -11.48 10.41
CA ASN A 269 -24.28 -10.23 10.85
C ASN A 269 -22.79 -10.38 11.18
N VAL A 270 -22.13 -9.24 11.31
CA VAL A 270 -20.77 -9.09 11.80
C VAL A 270 -20.80 -8.21 13.03
N ARG A 271 -20.31 -8.71 14.17
CA ARG A 271 -20.08 -7.90 15.37
C ARG A 271 -18.67 -7.33 15.34
N VAL A 272 -18.55 -6.08 15.72
CA VAL A 272 -17.28 -5.35 15.76
C VAL A 272 -17.15 -4.65 17.10
N ASP A 273 -16.04 -4.93 17.78
CA ASP A 273 -15.58 -4.27 18.98
C ASP A 273 -14.32 -3.47 18.61
N TYR A 274 -14.33 -2.17 18.84
CA TYR A 274 -13.14 -1.33 18.75
C TYR A 274 -12.58 -1.10 20.14
N GLU A 275 -11.34 -1.53 20.35
CA GLU A 275 -10.66 -1.41 21.65
C GLU A 275 -9.34 -0.65 21.48
N THR A 276 -9.03 0.20 22.46
CA THR A 276 -7.77 0.94 22.50
C THR A 276 -6.60 -0.05 22.47
N THR A 277 -5.74 0.07 21.47
CA THR A 277 -4.73 -0.95 21.15
C THR A 277 -3.39 -0.32 20.74
N LYS A 278 -2.28 -0.92 21.20
CA LYS A 278 -0.93 -0.58 20.74
C LYS A 278 -0.74 -0.94 19.26
N LEU A 279 -0.19 0.02 18.50
CA LEU A 279 0.17 -0.18 17.09
C LEU A 279 1.52 -0.90 16.95
N TYR A 280 2.14 -0.83 15.78
CA TYR A 280 3.40 -1.54 15.53
C TYR A 280 4.58 -0.72 16.05
N PRO A 281 5.57 -1.37 16.70
CA PRO A 281 6.79 -0.70 17.12
C PRO A 281 7.62 -0.23 15.92
N ASN A 282 8.47 0.77 16.14
CA ASN A 282 9.52 1.18 15.20
C ASN A 282 10.83 0.40 15.48
N ALA A 283 11.75 0.37 14.51
CA ALA A 283 13.01 -0.37 14.65
C ALA A 283 14.04 0.25 15.62
N ILE A 284 13.94 1.55 15.95
CA ILE A 284 14.92 2.23 16.83
C ILE A 284 14.58 2.03 18.30
N ASP A 285 13.33 2.27 18.68
CA ASP A 285 12.82 2.11 20.04
C ASP A 285 11.49 1.34 20.00
N PRO A 286 11.53 0.01 20.20
CA PRO A 286 10.34 -0.83 20.18
C PRO A 286 9.34 -0.57 21.32
N ASP A 287 9.73 0.15 22.37
CA ASP A 287 8.84 0.48 23.50
C ASP A 287 8.07 1.78 23.27
N ASP A 288 8.56 2.64 22.38
CA ASP A 288 7.90 3.87 21.96
C ASP A 288 6.84 3.61 20.87
N VAL A 289 5.73 3.03 21.31
CA VAL A 289 4.65 2.56 20.44
C VAL A 289 3.46 3.52 20.44
N SER A 290 2.97 3.83 19.24
CA SER A 290 1.72 4.53 18.98
C SER A 290 0.49 3.77 19.46
N ILE A 291 -0.62 4.50 19.70
CA ILE A 291 -1.85 3.92 20.24
C ILE A 291 -3.04 4.36 19.39
N ALA A 292 -3.76 3.39 18.83
CA ALA A 292 -5.10 3.64 18.29
C ALA A 292 -6.09 3.67 19.45
N VAL A 293 -6.59 4.86 19.77
CA VAL A 293 -7.56 5.08 20.86
C VAL A 293 -8.96 4.93 20.29
N ALA A 294 -9.66 3.90 20.75
CA ALA A 294 -11.02 3.61 20.32
C ALA A 294 -11.79 2.90 21.45
N ASP A 295 -13.09 3.14 21.46
CA ASP A 295 -14.05 2.44 22.30
C ASP A 295 -15.42 2.48 21.60
N ASP A 296 -15.79 1.38 20.96
CA ASP A 296 -17.10 1.26 20.32
C ASP A 296 -17.51 -0.20 20.15
N HIS A 297 -18.80 -0.46 20.18
CA HIS A 297 -19.37 -1.79 19.93
C HIS A 297 -20.60 -1.68 19.04
N PHE A 298 -20.61 -2.41 17.93
CA PHE A 298 -21.76 -2.42 17.04
C PHE A 298 -21.87 -3.71 16.24
N THR A 299 -23.00 -3.84 15.55
CA THR A 299 -23.30 -4.96 14.67
C THR A 299 -23.67 -4.42 13.29
N VAL A 300 -23.09 -5.03 12.25
CA VAL A 300 -23.43 -4.79 10.85
C VAL A 300 -24.26 -5.97 10.36
N GLU A 301 -25.46 -5.70 9.84
CA GLU A 301 -26.28 -6.73 9.22
C GLU A 301 -25.59 -7.30 7.98
N GLY A 302 -25.67 -8.62 7.78
CA GLY A 302 -25.03 -9.29 6.66
C GLY A 302 -25.52 -8.81 5.30
N SER A 303 -26.81 -8.41 5.21
CA SER A 303 -27.42 -7.81 4.02
C SER A 303 -26.68 -6.55 3.54
N LYS A 304 -26.11 -5.75 4.45
CA LYS A 304 -25.34 -4.55 4.12
C LYS A 304 -23.99 -4.87 3.49
N LEU A 305 -23.38 -6.01 3.82
CA LEU A 305 -22.12 -6.46 3.22
C LEU A 305 -22.36 -7.21 1.89
N VAL A 306 -23.46 -7.95 1.80
CA VAL A 306 -23.88 -8.62 0.54
C VAL A 306 -24.32 -7.60 -0.51
N ASN A 307 -24.94 -6.50 -0.10
CA ASN A 307 -25.34 -5.37 -0.96
C ASN A 307 -24.49 -4.13 -0.68
N TYR A 308 -23.19 -4.32 -0.54
CA TYR A 308 -22.25 -3.29 -0.11
C TYR A 308 -22.34 -2.00 -0.93
N ALA A 309 -22.49 -0.89 -0.20
CA ALA A 309 -22.35 0.48 -0.67
C ALA A 309 -21.52 1.25 0.36
N TYR A 310 -20.43 1.89 -0.09
CA TYR A 310 -19.49 2.55 0.82
C TYR A 310 -20.15 3.64 1.69
N PHE A 311 -21.06 4.43 1.13
CA PHE A 311 -21.73 5.49 1.88
C PHE A 311 -22.69 4.98 2.97
N GLU A 312 -23.22 3.77 2.82
CA GLU A 312 -24.13 3.17 3.79
C GLU A 312 -23.40 2.34 4.84
N THR A 313 -22.29 1.71 4.45
CA THR A 313 -21.47 0.84 5.30
C THR A 313 -20.00 1.07 4.98
N PRO A 314 -19.41 2.20 5.39
CA PRO A 314 -18.01 2.47 5.13
C PRO A 314 -17.14 1.38 5.78
N SER A 315 -16.12 0.90 5.08
CA SER A 315 -15.28 -0.19 5.57
C SER A 315 -13.91 -0.24 4.92
N SER A 316 -12.92 -0.73 5.66
CA SER A 316 -11.53 -0.94 5.20
C SER A 316 -11.31 -2.39 4.76
N PRO A 317 -11.38 -2.70 3.45
CA PRO A 317 -11.11 -4.05 2.96
C PRO A 317 -9.67 -4.48 3.23
N GLN A 318 -9.44 -5.77 3.43
CA GLN A 318 -8.08 -6.28 3.57
C GLN A 318 -7.31 -6.15 2.25
N PHE A 319 -5.99 -5.94 2.32
CA PHE A 319 -5.11 -5.72 1.16
C PHE A 319 -5.33 -6.75 0.04
N PHE A 320 -5.38 -8.04 0.39
CA PHE A 320 -5.56 -9.10 -0.59
C PHE A 320 -6.87 -8.98 -1.39
N LEU A 321 -7.93 -8.37 -0.85
CA LEU A 321 -9.17 -8.15 -1.61
C LEU A 321 -9.01 -7.02 -2.62
N TYR A 322 -8.69 -5.81 -2.15
CA TYR A 322 -8.60 -4.66 -3.06
C TYR A 322 -7.41 -4.77 -4.00
N SER A 323 -6.41 -5.60 -3.67
CA SER A 323 -5.32 -5.91 -4.59
C SER A 323 -5.83 -6.52 -5.90
N LEU A 324 -6.96 -7.24 -5.91
CA LEU A 324 -7.54 -7.77 -7.16
C LEU A 324 -7.96 -6.64 -8.13
N ALA A 325 -8.30 -5.47 -7.58
CA ALA A 325 -8.65 -4.29 -8.38
C ALA A 325 -7.43 -3.44 -8.78
N SER A 326 -6.27 -3.71 -8.18
CA SER A 326 -5.04 -3.00 -8.50
C SER A 326 -4.48 -3.49 -9.85
N PRO A 327 -3.96 -2.58 -10.71
CA PRO A 327 -3.73 -2.83 -12.13
C PRO A 327 -2.39 -3.53 -12.44
N GLU A 328 -1.60 -3.87 -11.42
CA GLU A 328 -0.21 -4.26 -11.61
C GLU A 328 -0.02 -5.55 -12.42
N ASN A 329 0.97 -5.52 -13.31
CA ASN A 329 1.53 -6.70 -13.99
C ASN A 329 2.77 -7.23 -13.27
N ALA A 330 3.42 -6.39 -12.47
CA ALA A 330 4.51 -6.77 -11.58
C ALA A 330 4.41 -6.03 -10.24
N ALA A 331 4.84 -6.69 -9.16
CA ALA A 331 4.89 -6.15 -7.82
C ALA A 331 6.32 -6.24 -7.29
N LEU A 332 6.90 -5.09 -6.95
CA LEU A 332 8.15 -5.00 -6.22
C LEU A 332 7.86 -4.97 -4.71
N TRP A 333 8.52 -5.87 -3.99
CA TRP A 333 8.51 -5.95 -2.53
C TRP A 333 9.85 -5.53 -1.96
N HIS A 334 9.81 -4.96 -0.76
CA HIS A 334 10.99 -4.55 -0.04
C HIS A 334 11.34 -5.61 1.01
N GLY A 335 12.41 -6.37 0.77
CA GLY A 335 13.01 -7.21 1.80
C GLY A 335 12.16 -8.35 2.33
N ILE A 336 11.32 -9.00 1.52
CA ILE A 336 10.67 -10.25 1.90
C ILE A 336 11.76 -11.24 2.30
N GLY A 337 11.74 -11.67 3.56
CA GLY A 337 12.79 -12.50 4.16
C GLY A 337 13.52 -11.83 5.33
N ALA A 338 13.64 -10.49 5.35
CA ALA A 338 14.20 -9.75 6.49
C ALA A 338 13.18 -9.56 7.62
N PHE A 339 11.92 -9.26 7.28
CA PHE A 339 10.87 -8.87 8.25
C PHE A 339 9.68 -9.85 8.34
N GLY A 340 9.84 -11.07 7.83
CA GLY A 340 8.81 -12.12 8.00
C GLY A 340 7.49 -11.91 7.23
N ALA A 341 7.42 -10.94 6.31
CA ALA A 341 6.20 -10.60 5.55
C ALA A 341 5.80 -11.62 4.46
N SER A 342 6.40 -12.82 4.44
CA SER A 342 6.08 -13.89 3.47
C SER A 342 4.60 -14.29 3.46
N GLN A 343 3.89 -14.14 4.59
CA GLN A 343 2.46 -14.42 4.68
C GLN A 343 1.60 -13.44 3.88
N LEU A 344 2.04 -12.19 3.73
CA LEU A 344 1.34 -11.20 2.91
C LEU A 344 1.44 -11.58 1.43
N VAL A 345 2.65 -11.87 0.95
CA VAL A 345 2.90 -12.36 -0.41
C VAL A 345 2.11 -13.64 -0.68
N LYS A 346 2.07 -14.57 0.30
CA LYS A 346 1.29 -15.81 0.18
C LYS A 346 -0.20 -15.58 0.00
N SER A 347 -0.78 -14.70 0.81
CA SER A 347 -2.19 -14.34 0.71
C SER A 347 -2.51 -13.64 -0.61
N TYR A 348 -1.66 -12.70 -1.03
CA TYR A 348 -1.77 -11.97 -2.30
C TYR A 348 -1.69 -12.89 -3.53
N LEU A 349 -0.70 -13.78 -3.59
CA LEU A 349 -0.56 -14.70 -4.72
C LEU A 349 -1.63 -15.78 -4.74
N THR A 350 -2.00 -16.33 -3.59
CA THR A 350 -3.01 -17.40 -3.53
C THR A 350 -4.38 -16.86 -3.95
N ILE A 351 -4.73 -15.63 -3.57
CA ILE A 351 -6.01 -15.04 -4.01
C ILE A 351 -5.99 -14.68 -5.50
N ARG A 352 -4.89 -14.12 -6.03
CA ARG A 352 -4.70 -13.86 -7.47
C ARG A 352 -4.79 -15.15 -8.28
N LEU A 353 -4.18 -16.24 -7.82
CA LEU A 353 -4.28 -17.55 -8.46
C LEU A 353 -5.70 -18.11 -8.45
N ALA A 354 -6.38 -18.07 -7.30
CA ALA A 354 -7.75 -18.55 -7.18
C ALA A 354 -8.72 -17.74 -8.06
N PHE A 355 -8.50 -16.44 -8.17
CA PHE A 355 -9.20 -15.56 -9.10
C PHE A 355 -8.90 -15.94 -10.57
N ALA A 356 -7.63 -16.11 -10.94
CA ALA A 356 -7.20 -16.49 -12.28
C ALA A 356 -7.80 -17.82 -12.76
N LYS A 357 -7.96 -18.79 -11.84
CA LYS A 357 -8.56 -20.11 -12.11
C LYS A 357 -10.09 -20.10 -12.10
N GLY A 358 -10.73 -18.95 -11.88
CA GLY A 358 -12.20 -18.84 -11.81
C GLY A 358 -12.83 -19.45 -10.55
N PHE A 359 -12.02 -19.76 -9.53
CA PHE A 359 -12.50 -20.29 -8.24
C PHE A 359 -13.03 -19.20 -7.32
N LEU A 360 -12.65 -17.95 -7.56
CA LEU A 360 -13.18 -16.77 -6.88
C LEU A 360 -13.84 -15.81 -7.87
N PHE A 361 -14.99 -15.26 -7.46
CA PHE A 361 -15.63 -14.10 -8.08
C PHE A 361 -15.85 -14.21 -9.60
N LYS A 362 -16.66 -15.21 -10.00
CA LYS A 362 -16.97 -15.49 -11.41
C LYS A 362 -17.48 -14.24 -12.14
N GLY A 363 -17.01 -14.03 -13.37
CA GLY A 363 -17.46 -12.95 -14.26
C GLY A 363 -16.78 -11.59 -14.05
N LEU A 364 -16.12 -11.35 -12.91
CA LEU A 364 -15.46 -10.07 -12.63
C LEU A 364 -14.41 -9.69 -13.68
N ALA A 365 -13.62 -10.66 -14.15
CA ALA A 365 -12.57 -10.42 -15.14
C ALA A 365 -13.13 -9.83 -16.44
N ASP A 366 -14.21 -10.43 -16.93
CA ASP A 366 -14.84 -10.05 -18.20
C ASP A 366 -15.64 -8.75 -18.07
N GLU A 367 -16.34 -8.57 -16.95
CA GLU A 367 -17.18 -7.42 -16.65
C GLU A 367 -16.36 -6.14 -16.48
N TYR A 368 -15.30 -6.19 -15.67
CA TYR A 368 -14.48 -5.02 -15.32
C TYR A 368 -13.16 -4.93 -16.08
N LYS A 369 -12.91 -5.85 -17.01
CA LYS A 369 -11.67 -5.92 -17.81
C LYS A 369 -10.42 -5.93 -16.93
N ILE A 370 -10.46 -6.68 -15.83
CA ILE A 370 -9.31 -6.85 -14.93
C ILE A 370 -8.45 -8.01 -15.40
N SER A 371 -7.13 -7.85 -15.29
CA SER A 371 -6.20 -8.92 -15.64
C SER A 371 -6.39 -10.11 -14.71
N SER A 372 -6.58 -11.29 -15.31
CA SER A 372 -6.53 -12.58 -14.62
C SER A 372 -5.09 -13.10 -14.49
N SER A 373 -4.10 -12.44 -15.09
CA SER A 373 -2.70 -12.85 -14.93
C SER A 373 -2.22 -12.64 -13.49
N ILE A 374 -1.36 -13.55 -13.03
CA ILE A 374 -0.68 -13.40 -11.75
C ILE A 374 0.50 -12.44 -11.96
N PRO A 375 0.61 -11.36 -11.19
CA PRO A 375 1.69 -10.41 -11.39
C PRO A 375 3.06 -11.04 -11.13
N LEU A 376 4.09 -10.61 -11.87
CA LEU A 376 5.48 -10.97 -11.59
C LEU A 376 5.85 -10.45 -10.20
N GLN A 377 6.49 -11.28 -9.38
CA GLN A 377 6.91 -10.90 -8.04
C GLN A 377 8.40 -10.62 -8.03
N LEU A 378 8.77 -9.40 -7.67
CA LEU A 378 10.15 -8.97 -7.52
C LEU A 378 10.40 -8.63 -6.06
N ASN A 379 11.57 -8.98 -5.55
CA ASN A 379 11.97 -8.68 -4.18
C ASN A 379 13.32 -8.00 -4.18
N LEU A 380 13.43 -6.93 -3.40
CA LEU A 380 14.73 -6.42 -3.02
C LEU A 380 15.39 -7.42 -2.07
N ARG A 381 16.55 -7.93 -2.46
CA ARG A 381 17.27 -8.94 -1.67
C ARG A 381 17.65 -8.38 -0.30
N PRO A 382 17.40 -9.12 0.80
CA PRO A 382 17.70 -8.67 2.16
C PRO A 382 19.11 -8.16 2.38
N GLU A 383 20.12 -8.78 1.74
CA GLU A 383 21.53 -8.42 1.91
C GLU A 383 21.90 -7.05 1.30
N TYR A 384 21.03 -6.51 0.45
CA TYR A 384 21.24 -5.25 -0.26
C TYR A 384 20.23 -4.18 0.14
N ILE A 385 19.47 -4.38 1.23
CA ILE A 385 18.56 -3.36 1.75
C ILE A 385 19.39 -2.20 2.30
N TRP A 386 19.02 -0.99 1.89
CA TRP A 386 19.59 0.24 2.40
C TRP A 386 19.12 0.48 3.83
N PHE A 387 20.04 0.88 4.69
CA PHE A 387 19.78 1.27 6.06
C PHE A 387 20.48 2.61 6.32
N HIS A 388 19.98 3.39 7.28
CA HIS A 388 20.62 4.63 7.70
C HIS A 388 22.10 4.37 8.07
N PRO A 389 23.09 5.05 7.45
CA PRO A 389 24.51 4.71 7.64
C PRO A 389 24.98 4.75 9.10
N VAL A 390 24.51 5.74 9.87
CA VAL A 390 24.81 5.90 11.30
C VAL A 390 23.90 5.03 12.19
N HIS A 391 22.59 5.16 12.05
CA HIS A 391 21.61 4.55 12.97
C HIS A 391 21.16 3.12 12.60
N ARG A 392 21.65 2.57 11.48
CA ARG A 392 21.47 1.16 11.08
C ARG A 392 20.02 0.67 11.06
N ASN A 393 19.08 1.53 10.66
CA ASN A 393 17.66 1.20 10.56
C ASN A 393 17.08 1.61 9.19
N ILE A 394 16.03 0.92 8.76
CA ILE A 394 15.41 1.11 7.43
C ILE A 394 14.24 2.10 7.46
N ASP A 395 13.67 2.31 8.65
CA ASP A 395 12.49 3.15 8.89
C ASP A 395 12.84 4.64 8.99
N ALA A 396 14.12 4.98 9.12
CA ALA A 396 14.59 6.34 9.19
C ALA A 396 14.18 7.11 7.95
N SER A 397 13.81 8.36 8.16
CA SER A 397 13.59 9.27 7.05
C SER A 397 14.86 9.49 6.26
N ILE A 398 14.75 9.45 4.93
CA ILE A 398 15.88 9.70 4.03
C ILE A 398 16.50 11.09 4.24
N GLY A 399 15.74 12.08 4.71
CA GLY A 399 16.26 13.43 5.00
C GLY A 399 17.21 13.50 6.20
N THR A 400 17.36 12.43 6.97
CA THR A 400 18.40 12.32 8.02
C THR A 400 19.75 11.82 7.50
N VAL A 401 19.80 11.30 6.27
CA VAL A 401 21.03 10.77 5.67
C VAL A 401 21.85 11.91 5.08
N GLU A 402 22.95 12.27 5.74
CA GLU A 402 23.84 13.37 5.32
C GLU A 402 24.49 13.12 3.95
N ASN A 403 24.89 11.88 3.68
CA ASN A 403 25.58 11.50 2.45
C ASN A 403 24.88 10.34 1.73
N LEU A 404 24.03 10.69 0.76
CA LEU A 404 23.31 9.71 -0.05
C LEU A 404 24.22 8.78 -0.88
N LYS A 405 25.48 9.18 -1.13
CA LYS A 405 26.45 8.32 -1.83
C LYS A 405 26.78 7.07 -1.04
N ASP A 406 26.73 7.13 0.29
CA ASP A 406 26.99 5.97 1.13
C ASP A 406 25.91 4.90 0.94
N LEU A 407 24.66 5.31 0.74
CA LEU A 407 23.57 4.40 0.38
C LEU A 407 23.78 3.82 -1.02
N ALA A 408 24.08 4.68 -2.01
CA ALA A 408 24.31 4.23 -3.38
C ALA A 408 25.47 3.22 -3.48
N ALA A 409 26.51 3.37 -2.66
CA ALA A 409 27.66 2.47 -2.61
C ALA A 409 27.33 1.06 -2.09
N ILE A 410 26.26 0.89 -1.29
CA ILE A 410 25.73 -0.44 -0.91
C ILE A 410 25.24 -1.19 -2.15
N GLY A 411 24.79 -0.45 -3.16
CA GLY A 411 24.19 -1.01 -4.37
C GLY A 411 22.78 -1.55 -4.12
N MET A 412 22.27 -2.29 -5.10
CA MET A 412 20.92 -2.86 -5.06
C MET A 412 20.90 -4.17 -5.84
N ARG A 413 20.16 -5.16 -5.33
CA ARG A 413 19.93 -6.40 -6.06
C ARG A 413 18.50 -6.86 -5.92
N LEU A 414 17.88 -7.13 -7.05
CA LEU A 414 16.53 -7.70 -7.12
C LEU A 414 16.60 -9.20 -7.40
N GLU A 415 15.62 -9.93 -6.91
CA GLU A 415 15.37 -11.31 -7.24
C GLU A 415 13.90 -11.50 -7.64
N SER A 416 13.64 -12.51 -8.45
CA SER A 416 12.27 -12.96 -8.70
C SER A 416 11.83 -13.90 -7.58
N LEU A 417 10.63 -13.69 -7.04
CA LEU A 417 10.02 -14.63 -6.11
C LEU A 417 9.20 -15.66 -6.92
N PRO A 418 9.61 -16.94 -6.96
CA PRO A 418 8.88 -17.96 -7.69
C PRO A 418 7.51 -18.18 -7.07
N ILE A 419 6.46 -18.11 -7.89
CA ILE A 419 5.06 -18.14 -7.43
C ILE A 419 4.78 -19.42 -6.63
N GLU A 420 5.35 -20.55 -7.06
CA GLU A 420 5.17 -21.87 -6.46
C GLU A 420 5.63 -21.91 -4.99
N SER A 421 6.64 -21.12 -4.63
CA SER A 421 7.15 -21.05 -3.25
C SER A 421 6.25 -20.23 -2.32
N TYR A 422 5.32 -19.46 -2.90
CA TYR A 422 4.48 -18.50 -2.19
C TYR A 422 2.99 -18.71 -2.46
N ILE A 423 2.56 -19.86 -3.00
CA ILE A 423 1.15 -20.27 -2.98
C ILE A 423 0.88 -21.15 -1.76
N ARG A 424 -0.30 -21.05 -1.16
CA ARG A 424 -0.73 -21.99 -0.11
C ARG A 424 -1.22 -23.30 -0.75
N ASN A 425 -0.65 -24.42 -0.32
CA ASN A 425 -0.96 -25.78 -0.83
C ASN A 425 -2.41 -26.27 -0.57
N GLY A 426 -3.27 -25.45 0.03
CA GLY A 426 -4.66 -25.79 0.34
C GLY A 426 -5.63 -25.81 -0.85
N ASN A 427 -5.21 -25.28 -2.02
CA ASN A 427 -6.05 -25.22 -3.22
C ASN A 427 -5.96 -26.47 -4.13
N ASN A 428 -5.28 -27.54 -3.68
CA ASN A 428 -5.33 -28.86 -4.32
C ASN A 428 -6.55 -29.68 -3.87
N ARG A 429 -7.71 -29.05 -3.64
CA ARG A 429 -8.97 -29.81 -3.61
C ARG A 429 -9.29 -30.16 -5.06
N THR A 430 -8.94 -31.40 -5.41
CA THR A 430 -9.41 -32.12 -6.60
C THR A 430 -10.88 -31.85 -6.83
N GLU A 431 -11.24 -31.64 -8.10
CA GLU A 431 -12.62 -31.55 -8.58
C GLU A 431 -13.51 -32.62 -7.92
N PRO A 432 -14.77 -32.32 -7.57
CA PRO A 432 -15.70 -33.36 -7.19
C PRO A 432 -15.95 -34.24 -8.43
N SER A 433 -15.58 -35.51 -8.32
CA SER A 433 -15.96 -36.59 -9.22
C SER A 433 -17.46 -36.73 -9.37
#